data_AF-A0A840Z2L9-F1
#
_entry.id   AF-A0A840Z2L9-F1
#
_cell.length_a   1.000
_cell.length_b   1.000
_cell.length_c   1.000
_cell.angle_alpha   90.00
_cell.angle_beta   90.00
_cell.angle_gamma   90.00
#
_symmetry.space_group_name_H-M   'P 1'
#
loop_
_entity.id
_entity.type
_entity.pdbx_description
1 polymer ?
#
loop_
_entity_poly.entity_id
_entity_poly.type
_entity_poly.pdbx_seq_one_letter_code
_entity_poly.pdbx_strand_id
1 'polypeptide(L)'
;MIKHSVEFKQEAVRIALTSGLPRERVASDLGVGKSTLNKWVSHYRPSDLVAAPQADLAQENERLRLENRVLREEREVLKKATQFFASQRP
;
A
#
# COMPACT_ATOMS: atom_id res chain seq x y z
N MET A 1 -21.28 -19.73 -11.79
CA MET A 1 -21.13 -18.28 -11.50
C MET A 1 -19.84 -18.11 -10.70
N ILE A 2 -18.80 -17.51 -11.27
CA ILE A 2 -17.54 -17.27 -10.55
C ILE A 2 -17.84 -16.26 -9.43
N LYS A 3 -17.63 -16.65 -8.17
CA LYS A 3 -17.80 -15.76 -7.02
C LYS A 3 -16.46 -15.08 -6.75
N HIS A 4 -16.41 -13.76 -6.90
CA HIS A 4 -15.27 -12.95 -6.46
C HIS A 4 -15.32 -12.72 -4.95
N SER A 5 -14.16 -12.72 -4.29
CA SER A 5 -14.05 -12.43 -2.85
C SER A 5 -14.47 -10.98 -2.55
N VAL A 6 -14.76 -10.69 -1.28
CA VAL A 6 -15.18 -9.34 -0.85
C VAL A 6 -14.01 -8.36 -1.02
N GLU A 7 -12.81 -8.79 -0.66
CA GLU A 7 -11.57 -8.03 -0.75
C GLU A 7 -11.25 -7.70 -2.21
N PHE A 8 -11.40 -8.67 -3.11
CA PHE A 8 -11.18 -8.44 -4.54
C PHE A 8 -12.16 -7.41 -5.11
N LYS A 9 -13.43 -7.45 -4.71
CA LYS A 9 -14.43 -6.48 -5.16
C LYS A 9 -14.13 -5.08 -4.61
N GLN A 10 -13.75 -4.97 -3.34
CA GLN A 10 -13.36 -3.70 -2.72
C GLN A 10 -12.15 -3.09 -3.42
N GLU A 11 -11.13 -3.90 -3.70
CA GLU A 11 -9.92 -3.47 -4.38
C GLU A 11 -10.19 -3.08 -5.84
N ALA A 12 -10.99 -3.85 -6.57
CA ALA A 12 -11.41 -3.52 -7.93
C ALA A 12 -12.16 -2.18 -7.99
N VAL A 13 -13.04 -1.91 -7.01
CA VAL A 13 -13.75 -0.63 -6.90
C VAL A 13 -12.78 0.49 -6.53
N ARG A 14 -11.86 0.27 -5.59
CA ARG A 14 -10.85 1.26 -5.21
C ARG A 14 -10.03 1.68 -6.42
N ILE A 15 -9.48 0.74 -7.18
CA ILE A 15 -8.72 1.01 -8.41
C ILE A 15 -9.57 1.78 -9.42
N ALA A 16 -10.83 1.38 -9.63
CA ALA A 16 -11.73 2.05 -10.56
C ALA A 16 -12.05 3.51 -10.18
N LEU A 17 -11.96 3.86 -8.88
CA LEU A 17 -12.21 5.21 -8.38
C LEU A 17 -10.95 6.07 -8.30
N THR A 18 -9.78 5.49 -8.01
CA THR A 18 -8.55 6.25 -7.72
C THR A 18 -7.54 6.28 -8.85
N SER A 19 -7.57 5.34 -9.80
CA SER A 19 -6.52 5.20 -10.82
C SER A 19 -6.51 6.27 -11.91
N GLY A 20 -7.61 7.03 -12.06
CA GLY A 20 -7.80 7.97 -13.17
C GLY A 20 -7.96 7.30 -14.54
N LEU A 21 -7.96 5.96 -14.60
CA LEU A 21 -8.15 5.20 -15.83
C LEU A 21 -9.64 5.03 -16.17
N PRO A 22 -10.00 4.92 -17.46
CA PRO A 22 -11.35 4.54 -17.85
C PRO A 22 -11.72 3.18 -17.26
N ARG A 23 -12.95 3.06 -16.73
CA ARG A 23 -13.44 1.81 -16.12
C ARG A 23 -13.36 0.59 -17.05
N GLU A 24 -13.39 0.81 -18.35
CA GLU A 24 -13.23 -0.24 -19.35
C GLU A 24 -11.83 -0.85 -19.35
N ARG A 25 -10.80 0.00 -19.23
CA ARG A 25 -9.41 -0.44 -19.09
C ARG A 25 -9.23 -1.18 -17.76
N VAL A 26 -9.74 -0.62 -16.67
CA VAL A 26 -9.68 -1.25 -15.34
C VAL A 26 -10.36 -2.62 -15.34
N ALA A 27 -11.52 -2.74 -15.98
CA ALA A 27 -12.23 -4.02 -16.09
C ALA A 27 -11.43 -5.06 -16.89
N SER A 28 -10.83 -4.65 -18.00
CA SER A 28 -9.95 -5.49 -18.82
C SER A 28 -8.72 -5.96 -18.04
N ASP A 29 -8.04 -5.05 -17.36
CA ASP A 29 -6.81 -5.34 -16.58
C ASP A 29 -7.10 -6.31 -15.42
N LEU A 30 -8.30 -6.21 -14.83
CA LEU A 30 -8.76 -7.09 -13.73
C LEU A 30 -9.42 -8.39 -14.22
N GLY A 31 -9.57 -8.58 -15.54
CA GLY A 31 -10.25 -9.75 -16.11
C GLY A 31 -11.73 -9.86 -15.75
N VAL A 32 -12.40 -8.73 -15.48
CA VAL A 32 -13.83 -8.69 -15.13
C VAL A 32 -14.65 -7.98 -16.20
N GLY A 33 -15.93 -8.33 -16.32
CA GLY A 33 -16.83 -7.62 -17.23
C GLY A 33 -17.05 -6.17 -16.78
N LYS A 34 -17.03 -5.21 -17.71
CA LYS A 34 -17.30 -3.78 -17.45
C LYS A 34 -18.62 -3.56 -16.70
N SER A 35 -19.68 -4.28 -17.08
CA SER A 35 -20.98 -4.22 -16.39
C SER A 35 -20.92 -4.75 -14.96
N THR A 36 -20.07 -5.75 -14.70
CA THR A 36 -19.83 -6.29 -13.36
C THR A 36 -19.11 -5.27 -12.50
N LEU A 37 -18.05 -4.65 -13.02
CA LEU A 37 -17.33 -3.58 -12.33
C LEU A 37 -18.24 -2.39 -12.03
N ASN A 38 -19.06 -1.96 -13.00
CA ASN A 38 -20.03 -0.89 -12.80
C ASN A 38 -21.04 -1.21 -11.70
N LYS A 39 -21.55 -2.45 -11.64
CA LYS A 39 -22.43 -2.88 -10.54
C LYS A 39 -21.73 -2.77 -9.19
N TRP A 40 -20.49 -3.23 -9.06
CA TRP A 40 -19.74 -3.12 -7.81
C TRP A 40 -19.51 -1.66 -7.40
N VAL A 41 -19.17 -0.79 -8.36
CA VAL A 41 -19.01 0.64 -8.09
C VAL A 41 -20.34 1.30 -7.70
N SER A 42 -21.48 0.90 -8.29
CA SER A 42 -22.79 1.44 -7.90
C SER A 42 -23.25 0.97 -6.52
N HIS A 43 -22.85 -0.23 -6.09
CA HIS A 43 -23.16 -0.77 -4.77
C HIS A 43 -22.13 -0.38 -3.70
N TYR A 44 -21.09 0.35 -4.08
CA TYR A 44 -20.04 0.82 -3.19
C TYR A 44 -20.58 1.81 -2.17
N ARG A 45 -20.38 1.52 -0.87
CA ARG A 45 -20.50 2.51 0.19
C ARG A 45 -19.10 2.85 0.70
N PRO A 46 -18.75 4.14 0.89
CA PRO A 46 -17.45 4.53 1.44
C PRO A 46 -17.11 3.87 2.78
N SER A 47 -18.13 3.52 3.59
CA SER A 47 -17.99 2.74 4.83
C SER A 47 -17.38 1.36 4.63
N ASP A 48 -17.52 0.78 3.44
CA ASP A 48 -17.10 -0.59 3.15
C ASP A 48 -15.59 -0.70 2.90
N LEU A 49 -14.88 0.42 2.71
CA LEU A 49 -13.40 0.43 2.66
C LEU A 49 -12.74 0.62 4.03
N VAL A 50 -13.49 1.05 5.03
CA VAL A 50 -12.94 1.32 6.38
C VAL A 50 -12.76 0.02 7.17
N ALA A 51 -13.23 -1.12 6.64
CA ALA A 51 -13.28 -2.40 7.32
C ALA A 51 -12.12 -3.39 7.01
N ALA A 52 -11.07 -2.98 6.27
CA ALA A 52 -9.89 -3.83 6.00
C ALA A 52 -8.57 -3.05 6.24
N PRO A 53 -7.51 -3.72 6.72
CA PRO A 53 -6.97 -3.59 8.07
C PRO A 53 -6.13 -2.31 8.25
N GLN A 54 -6.78 -1.16 8.38
CA GLN A 54 -6.09 0.09 8.73
C GLN A 54 -5.38 0.02 10.09
N ALA A 55 -5.87 -0.80 11.02
CA ALA A 55 -5.20 -1.06 12.28
C ALA A 55 -3.87 -1.79 12.10
N ASP A 56 -3.82 -2.81 11.23
CA ASP A 56 -2.60 -3.58 10.95
C ASP A 56 -1.58 -2.74 10.18
N LEU A 57 -2.05 -1.93 9.21
CA LEU A 57 -1.19 -0.99 8.50
C LEU A 57 -0.62 0.10 9.40
N ALA A 58 -1.40 0.61 10.37
CA ALA A 58 -0.91 1.61 11.32
C ALA A 58 0.15 1.04 12.27
N GLN A 59 -0.09 -0.16 12.79
CA GLN A 59 0.85 -0.88 13.64
C GLN A 59 2.15 -1.22 12.89
N GLU A 60 2.03 -1.68 11.64
CA GLU A 60 3.18 -1.95 10.79
C GLU A 60 3.95 -0.65 10.46
N ASN A 61 3.25 0.46 10.23
CA ASN A 61 3.91 1.75 9.99
C ASN A 61 4.69 2.23 11.21
N GLU A 62 4.15 2.05 12.41
CA GLU A 62 4.83 2.37 13.67
C GLU A 62 6.07 1.52 13.85
N ARG A 63 5.96 0.20 13.61
CA ARG A 63 7.10 -0.73 13.64
C ARG A 63 8.21 -0.30 12.69
N LEU A 64 7.86 -0.02 11.42
CA LEU A 64 8.82 0.38 10.39
C LEU A 64 9.48 1.73 10.71
N ARG A 65 8.77 2.66 11.37
CA ARG A 65 9.35 3.93 11.82
C ARG A 65 10.38 3.74 12.93
N LEU A 66 10.11 2.84 13.88
CA LEU A 66 11.04 2.51 14.94
C LEU A 66 12.31 1.87 14.37
N GLU A 67 12.17 0.89 13.47
CA GLU A 67 13.29 0.23 12.81
C GLU A 67 14.13 1.21 11.99
N ASN A 68 13.49 2.08 11.19
CA ASN A 68 14.18 3.11 10.43
C ASN A 68 14.98 4.08 11.31
N ARG A 69 14.49 4.40 12.51
CA ARG A 69 15.22 5.24 13.45
C ARG A 69 16.52 4.56 13.92
N VAL A 70 16.42 3.30 14.35
CA VAL A 70 17.58 2.51 14.80
C VAL A 70 18.62 2.40 13.68
N LEU A 71 18.19 2.01 12.47
CA LEU A 71 19.10 1.87 11.32
C LEU A 71 19.80 3.20 10.97
N ARG A 72 19.10 4.34 11.11
CA ARG A 72 19.71 5.66 10.89
C ARG A 72 20.75 5.98 11.96
N GLU A 73 20.46 5.68 13.22
CA GLU A 73 21.41 5.89 14.33
C GLU A 73 22.67 5.04 14.14
N GLU A 74 22.52 3.75 13.84
CA GLU A 74 23.63 2.84 13.55
C GLU A 74 24.48 3.33 12.37
N ARG A 75 23.84 3.75 11.28
CA ARG A 75 24.53 4.32 10.12
C ARG A 75 25.35 5.55 10.50
N GLU A 76 24.80 6.45 11.31
CA GLU A 76 25.52 7.67 11.72
C GLU A 76 26.71 7.33 12.64
N VAL A 77 26.58 6.35 13.54
CA VAL A 77 27.70 5.86 14.35
C VAL A 77 28.82 5.30 13.46
N LEU A 78 28.49 4.43 12.51
CA LEU A 78 29.46 3.85 11.57
C LEU A 78 30.14 4.93 10.72
N LYS A 79 29.38 5.93 10.27
CA LYS A 79 29.93 7.06 9.51
C LYS A 79 30.92 7.86 10.34
N LYS A 80 30.59 8.19 11.59
CA LYS A 80 31.49 8.90 12.51
C LYS A 80 32.76 8.09 12.80
N ALA A 81 32.62 6.79 13.03
CA ALA A 81 33.77 5.90 13.23
C ALA A 81 34.69 5.89 11.99
N THR A 82 34.11 5.76 10.80
CA THR A 82 34.86 5.77 9.54
C THR A 82 35.61 7.08 9.34
N GLN A 83 34.97 8.22 9.64
CA GLN A 83 35.61 9.55 9.57
C GLN A 83 36.75 9.67 10.57
N PHE A 84 36.54 9.24 11.81
CA PHE A 84 37.57 9.24 12.85
C PHE A 84 38.79 8.43 12.42
N PHE A 85 38.61 7.19 11.98
CA PHE A 85 39.73 6.35 11.52
C PHE A 85 40.40 6.88 10.26
N ALA A 86 39.66 7.49 9.32
CA ALA A 86 40.26 8.14 8.16
C ALA A 86 41.13 9.34 8.54
N SER A 87 40.75 10.10 9.58
CA SER A 87 41.52 11.23 10.10
C SER A 87 42.74 10.87 10.95
N GLN A 88 42.86 9.60 11.39
CA GLN A 88 44.01 9.10 12.15
C GLN A 88 45.13 8.50 11.28
N ARG A 89 45.01 8.54 9.95
CA ARG A 89 46.11 8.11 9.09
C ARG A 89 47.30 9.08 9.24
N PRO A 90 48.54 8.58 9.40
CA PRO A 90 49.75 9.40 9.46
C PRO A 90 50.02 10.13 8.15
#